data_AF-A0A7W3LZX5-F1
#
_entry.id   AF-A0A7W3LZX5-F1
#
_cell.length_a   1.000
_cell.length_b   1.000
_cell.length_c   1.000
_cell.angle_alpha   90.00
_cell.angle_beta   90.00
_cell.angle_gamma   90.00
#
_symmetry.space_group_name_H-M   'P 1'
#
loop_
_entity.id
_entity.type
_entity.pdbx_description
1 polymer ?
#
loop_
_entity_poly.entity_id
_entity_poly.type
_entity_poly.pdbx_seq_one_letter_code
_entity_poly.pdbx_strand_id
1 'polypeptide(L)'
;MLRDTFTDRDGDKVRGSFQVYDTATNKPITAPQPDGVFLSAFVDPGKPAEVKISAGTLQDGKTYKFRTSAYDGTHYSTTWSAWQQFVVTVPEPLPTGLPAGLKQLLTDYQNGTLGHDTFAEYGYEKLGAGIKDVDLPTKYRDTAALSEQQLSLLTGMLTAALAKLPKEKVQALHQAASTPPVGQTRAPKRTAQDPWAGCGTLAAWYMGKTYRCGFSSQHFEVFWNIEGDRAIDDLTDADKNLYPDKIERIMDSLDHARNYYITQMGYALPDKTKVYVGHPFVSAEGGFAEPFTSIIRFGTQKLFLGEKAGPFYLPRHELFHAAQFQYISGRSWMLNNINIQWWMEAAAEWASQFTLRADPKSSTTVDRYFYARHIDEFLGRPNDYLDKWNGFGEPRQYGAFLFPEYLSERFGTVVIRHIWEGLDRTLSGQPRSAIEDRLGGLGASWEKELKTFATANQILCKPSADQDPNDGWRYQNPDIPQWCDRYLATEPSTSDPLSDLPRPCRSTITLDNSGYASGQVGVNGGGTYYIDLVALQGMPSRDFQVDLNVQQWPGDIVATLVTWKKIGKRCGPDQPWVKPNRVGLFDVKLGGECTMATLLITNINPRSVGIVDWLTVFKANR
;
A
#
# COMPACT_ATOMS: atom_id res chain seq x y z
N MET A 1 27.09 -7.50 1.96
CA MET A 1 28.53 -7.83 1.90
C MET A 1 29.30 -6.52 2.00
N LEU A 2 30.38 -6.45 2.78
CA LEU A 2 31.27 -5.29 2.78
C LEU A 2 32.54 -5.65 2.00
N ARG A 3 33.07 -4.67 1.27
CA ARG A 3 34.24 -4.79 0.40
C ARG A 3 35.08 -3.54 0.51
N ASP A 4 36.41 -3.69 0.51
CA ASP A 4 37.37 -2.59 0.38
C ASP A 4 38.64 -3.11 -0.32
N THR A 5 39.49 -2.20 -0.80
CA THR A 5 40.71 -2.54 -1.54
C THR A 5 41.92 -1.93 -0.84
N PHE A 6 42.85 -2.78 -0.42
CA PHE A 6 44.07 -2.37 0.27
C PHE A 6 45.28 -2.55 -0.66
N THR A 7 46.21 -1.59 -0.61
CA THR A 7 47.51 -1.68 -1.29
C THR A 7 48.59 -1.90 -0.25
N ASP A 8 49.54 -2.77 -0.57
CA ASP A 8 50.77 -2.96 0.18
C ASP A 8 51.97 -2.57 -0.69
N ARG A 9 53.08 -2.15 -0.06
CA ARG A 9 54.25 -1.59 -0.74
C ARG A 9 55.31 -2.65 -1.05
N ASP A 10 55.41 -3.65 -0.19
CA ASP A 10 56.32 -4.80 -0.23
C ASP A 10 55.82 -5.85 -1.24
N GLY A 11 54.49 -5.92 -1.41
CA GLY A 11 53.79 -6.87 -2.26
C GLY A 11 53.14 -8.02 -1.50
N ASP A 12 53.11 -7.96 -0.16
CA ASP A 12 52.59 -9.02 0.71
C ASP A 12 51.06 -9.10 0.65
N LYS A 13 50.51 -10.30 0.94
CA LYS A 13 49.05 -10.49 0.89
C LYS A 13 48.38 -9.76 2.04
N VAL A 14 47.39 -8.95 1.71
CA VAL A 14 46.65 -8.11 2.66
C VAL A 14 45.35 -8.75 3.12
N ARG A 15 45.01 -8.55 4.38
CA ARG A 15 43.70 -8.84 4.98
C ARG A 15 43.03 -7.52 5.38
N GLY A 16 41.75 -7.39 5.05
CA GLY A 16 40.90 -6.31 5.55
C GLY A 16 40.28 -6.66 6.90
N SER A 17 40.39 -5.73 7.85
CA SER A 17 39.60 -5.67 9.07
C SER A 17 38.46 -4.67 8.87
N PHE A 18 37.21 -5.11 9.05
CA PHE A 18 36.01 -4.30 8.85
C PHE A 18 35.30 -4.13 10.19
N GLN A 19 35.28 -2.93 10.74
CA GLN A 19 34.61 -2.62 12.00
C GLN A 19 33.23 -1.99 11.74
N VAL A 20 32.16 -2.50 12.35
CA VAL A 20 30.77 -2.07 12.07
C VAL A 20 29.99 -1.72 13.34
N TYR A 21 29.37 -0.53 13.36
CA TYR A 21 28.69 0.06 14.52
C TYR A 21 27.27 0.53 14.16
N ASP A 22 26.34 0.41 15.10
CA ASP A 22 25.02 1.08 15.06
C ASP A 22 25.23 2.59 15.29
N THR A 23 24.73 3.43 14.38
CA THR A 23 25.04 4.87 14.37
C THR A 23 24.32 5.62 15.50
N ALA A 24 23.11 5.22 15.87
CA ALA A 24 22.28 5.90 16.87
C ALA A 24 22.76 5.63 18.30
N THR A 25 23.17 4.39 18.58
CA THR A 25 23.69 3.98 19.89
C THR A 25 25.20 4.11 20.02
N ASN A 26 25.91 4.28 18.90
CA ASN A 26 27.38 4.27 18.81
C ASN A 26 28.03 3.01 19.41
N LYS A 27 27.37 1.85 19.27
CA LYS A 27 27.84 0.55 19.78
C LYS A 27 28.23 -0.41 18.63
N PRO A 28 29.22 -1.29 18.83
CA PRO A 28 29.55 -2.33 17.84
C PRO A 28 28.39 -3.30 17.66
N ILE A 29 28.25 -3.84 16.45
CA ILE A 29 27.33 -4.96 16.20
C ILE A 29 27.98 -6.29 16.63
N THR A 30 27.16 -7.33 16.82
CA THR A 30 27.67 -8.69 17.08
C THR A 30 28.50 -9.18 15.90
N ALA A 31 29.76 -9.53 16.14
CA ALA A 31 30.71 -9.96 15.12
C ALA A 31 31.57 -11.14 15.63
N PRO A 32 32.27 -11.88 14.75
CA PRO A 32 33.17 -12.97 15.15
C PRO A 32 34.40 -12.53 15.96
N GLN A 33 34.76 -11.24 15.90
CA GLN A 33 35.84 -10.64 16.69
C GLN A 33 35.29 -9.55 17.62
N PRO A 34 36.04 -9.15 18.67
CA PRO A 34 35.68 -8.03 19.53
C PRO A 34 35.42 -6.72 18.78
N ASP A 35 34.74 -5.79 19.43
CA ASP A 35 34.46 -4.43 18.93
C ASP A 35 33.85 -4.37 17.52
N GLY A 36 33.01 -5.36 17.17
CA GLY A 36 32.27 -5.38 15.91
C GLY A 36 33.13 -5.61 14.66
N VAL A 37 34.28 -6.27 14.82
CA VAL A 37 35.24 -6.52 13.74
C VAL A 37 34.95 -7.83 12.99
N PHE A 38 35.00 -7.75 11.66
CA PHE A 38 35.00 -8.87 10.73
C PHE A 38 36.32 -8.90 9.98
N LEU A 39 36.88 -10.09 9.75
CA LEU A 39 38.16 -10.28 9.06
C LEU A 39 37.93 -10.96 7.70
N SER A 40 38.55 -10.43 6.65
CA SER A 40 38.54 -11.08 5.34
C SER A 40 39.52 -12.25 5.25
N ALA A 41 39.42 -13.03 4.18
CA ALA A 41 40.56 -13.81 3.70
C ALA A 41 41.73 -12.88 3.30
N PHE A 42 42.94 -13.44 3.23
CA PHE A 42 44.08 -12.76 2.61
C PHE A 42 43.90 -12.68 1.09
N VAL A 43 44.16 -11.52 0.50
CA VAL A 43 44.09 -11.26 -0.94
C VAL A 43 45.38 -10.59 -1.42
N ASP A 44 45.65 -10.65 -2.72
CA ASP A 44 46.82 -9.96 -3.29
C ASP A 44 46.60 -8.42 -3.24
N PRO A 45 47.65 -7.60 -3.09
CA PRO A 45 47.53 -6.14 -3.09
C PRO A 45 46.75 -5.59 -4.28
N GLY A 46 45.88 -4.61 -4.02
CA GLY A 46 45.00 -4.01 -5.03
C GLY A 46 43.83 -4.91 -5.46
N LYS A 47 43.66 -6.11 -4.89
CA LYS A 47 42.44 -6.91 -5.02
C LYS A 47 41.43 -6.56 -3.92
N PRO A 48 40.12 -6.68 -4.17
CA PRO A 48 39.12 -6.44 -3.15
C PRO A 48 39.16 -7.51 -2.06
N ALA A 49 39.23 -7.09 -0.80
CA ALA A 49 39.01 -7.91 0.37
C ALA A 49 37.56 -7.77 0.82
N GLU A 50 36.94 -8.87 1.26
CA GLU A 50 35.49 -8.93 1.50
C GLU A 50 35.12 -9.65 2.79
N VAL A 51 34.02 -9.22 3.40
CA VAL A 51 33.37 -9.90 4.53
C VAL A 51 31.86 -10.04 4.31
N LYS A 52 31.35 -11.23 4.64
CA LYS A 52 29.91 -11.51 4.72
C LYS A 52 29.45 -11.31 6.16
N ILE A 53 28.45 -10.44 6.34
CA ILE A 53 27.74 -10.27 7.60
C ILE A 53 26.55 -11.23 7.59
N SER A 54 26.34 -11.96 8.69
CA SER A 54 25.25 -12.93 8.81
C SER A 54 23.87 -12.27 8.71
N ALA A 55 22.91 -13.00 8.14
CA ALA A 55 21.52 -12.57 8.14
C ALA A 55 21.01 -12.36 9.58
N GLY A 56 20.19 -11.34 9.79
CA GLY A 56 19.65 -10.98 11.12
C GLY A 56 20.61 -10.20 12.05
N THR A 57 21.91 -10.12 11.75
CA THR A 57 22.84 -9.27 12.54
C THR A 57 22.57 -7.78 12.35
N LEU A 58 22.12 -7.38 11.17
CA LEU A 58 21.73 -6.02 10.82
C LEU A 58 20.21 -5.93 10.73
N GLN A 59 19.64 -4.87 11.30
CA GLN A 59 18.20 -4.63 11.35
C GLN A 59 17.77 -3.72 10.20
N ASP A 60 16.61 -3.99 9.62
CA ASP A 60 16.01 -3.16 8.57
C ASP A 60 15.74 -1.73 9.04
N GLY A 61 15.91 -0.75 8.15
CA GLY A 61 15.71 0.67 8.39
C GLY A 61 16.77 1.32 9.29
N LYS A 62 17.66 0.55 9.93
CA LYS A 62 18.72 1.11 10.79
C LYS A 62 19.90 1.66 9.99
N THR A 63 20.45 2.77 10.50
CA THR A 63 21.70 3.34 10.00
C THR A 63 22.88 2.77 10.79
N TYR A 64 23.85 2.24 10.06
CA TYR A 64 25.11 1.74 10.56
C TYR A 64 26.26 2.54 9.97
N LYS A 65 27.43 2.38 10.55
CA LYS A 65 28.68 2.91 10.02
C LYS A 65 29.75 1.83 10.06
N PHE A 66 30.59 1.78 9.03
CA PHE A 66 31.77 0.92 9.01
C PHE A 66 33.04 1.70 8.71
N ARG A 67 34.17 1.13 9.10
CA ARG A 67 35.52 1.59 8.73
C ARG A 67 36.45 0.40 8.59
N THR A 68 37.57 0.60 7.92
CA THR A 68 38.49 -0.46 7.54
C THR A 68 39.92 -0.20 7.98
N SER A 69 40.69 -1.27 8.17
CA SER A 69 42.14 -1.23 8.37
C SER A 69 42.78 -2.49 7.77
N ALA A 70 44.01 -2.36 7.27
CA ALA A 70 44.75 -3.45 6.63
C ALA A 70 45.67 -4.19 7.62
N TYR A 71 45.93 -5.46 7.30
CA TYR A 71 46.98 -6.29 7.91
C TYR A 71 47.74 -7.02 6.79
N ASP A 72 49.05 -6.83 6.70
CA ASP A 72 49.91 -7.40 5.63
C ASP A 72 50.39 -8.85 5.92
N GLY A 73 50.14 -9.35 7.13
CA GLY A 73 50.68 -10.63 7.61
C GLY A 73 51.64 -10.48 8.79
N THR A 74 52.26 -9.31 8.93
CA THR A 74 53.26 -8.94 9.94
C THR A 74 52.83 -7.70 10.75
N HIS A 75 52.29 -6.68 10.11
CA HIS A 75 51.89 -5.41 10.72
C HIS A 75 50.42 -5.06 10.42
N TYR A 76 49.79 -4.38 11.38
CA TYR A 76 48.52 -3.69 11.17
C TYR A 76 48.77 -2.24 10.76
N SER A 77 47.94 -1.71 9.85
CA SER A 77 47.84 -0.26 9.67
C SER A 77 47.42 0.38 11.00
N THR A 78 48.24 1.33 11.47
CA THR A 78 47.97 2.13 12.67
C THR A 78 46.79 3.08 12.50
N THR A 79 46.33 3.27 11.25
CA THR A 79 45.26 4.20 10.89
C THR A 79 44.07 3.44 10.30
N TRP A 80 42.88 3.69 10.84
CA TRP A 80 41.63 3.25 10.25
C TRP A 80 41.14 4.25 9.21
N SER A 81 40.35 3.79 8.24
CA SER A 81 39.60 4.65 7.34
C SER A 81 38.67 5.61 8.11
N ALA A 82 38.22 6.66 7.43
CA ALA A 82 37.05 7.42 7.89
C ALA A 82 35.83 6.49 8.02
N TRP A 83 34.90 6.84 8.90
CA TRP A 83 33.62 6.13 9.04
C TRP A 83 32.72 6.40 7.83
N GLN A 84 32.38 5.35 7.10
CA GLN A 84 31.38 5.39 6.04
C GLN A 84 30.03 4.93 6.59
N GLN A 85 28.98 5.76 6.45
CA GLN A 85 27.62 5.40 6.85
C GLN A 85 26.87 4.66 5.74
N PHE A 86 25.95 3.78 6.14
CA PHE A 86 24.99 3.11 5.27
C PHE A 86 23.70 2.79 6.04
N VAL A 87 22.57 2.84 5.34
CA VAL A 87 21.29 2.32 5.85
C VAL A 87 21.17 0.87 5.42
N VAL A 88 20.73 0.01 6.32
CA VAL A 88 20.39 -1.37 5.99
C VAL A 88 18.94 -1.39 5.56
N THR A 89 18.71 -1.84 4.33
CA THR A 89 17.39 -2.27 3.88
C THR A 89 17.46 -3.76 3.64
N VAL A 90 16.66 -4.53 4.37
CA VAL A 90 16.49 -5.96 4.11
C VAL A 90 15.34 -6.09 3.13
N PRO A 91 15.52 -6.68 1.93
CA PRO A 91 14.41 -6.92 1.01
C PRO A 91 13.34 -7.73 1.74
N GLU A 92 12.08 -7.34 1.59
CA GLU A 92 10.97 -8.10 2.17
C GLU A 92 11.01 -9.56 1.67
N PRO A 93 10.78 -10.55 2.55
CA PRO A 93 10.78 -11.94 2.15
C PRO A 93 9.69 -12.17 1.08
N LEU A 94 10.01 -12.96 0.06
CA LEU A 94 9.05 -13.27 -1.00
C LEU A 94 7.77 -13.87 -0.41
N PRO A 95 6.57 -13.48 -0.91
CA PRO A 95 5.31 -14.02 -0.44
C PRO A 95 5.25 -15.55 -0.44
N THR A 96 4.52 -16.11 0.52
CA THR A 96 4.19 -17.54 0.53
C THR A 96 3.20 -17.86 -0.60
N GLY A 97 3.26 -19.08 -1.14
CA GLY A 97 2.34 -19.52 -2.21
C GLY A 97 2.75 -19.19 -3.64
N LEU A 98 3.94 -18.61 -3.86
CA LEU A 98 4.48 -18.42 -5.20
C LEU A 98 4.71 -19.77 -5.93
N PRO A 99 4.37 -19.89 -7.22
CA PRO A 99 4.75 -21.01 -8.08
C PRO A 99 6.26 -21.24 -8.08
N ALA A 100 6.68 -22.50 -8.24
CA ALA A 100 8.07 -22.90 -8.02
C ALA A 100 9.05 -22.16 -8.96
N GLY A 101 8.69 -22.01 -10.23
CA GLY A 101 9.51 -21.32 -11.24
C GLY A 101 9.64 -19.82 -10.95
N LEU A 102 8.52 -19.14 -10.67
CA LEU A 102 8.53 -17.74 -10.25
C LEU A 102 9.32 -17.52 -8.97
N LYS A 103 9.11 -18.36 -7.95
CA LYS A 103 9.83 -18.28 -6.68
C LYS A 103 11.34 -18.42 -6.90
N GLN A 104 11.79 -19.37 -7.71
CA GLN A 104 13.21 -19.56 -8.00
C GLN A 104 13.79 -18.39 -8.80
N LEU A 105 13.07 -17.87 -9.80
CA LEU A 105 13.50 -16.70 -10.59
C LEU A 105 13.72 -15.46 -9.71
N LEU A 106 12.77 -15.16 -8.83
CA LEU A 106 12.87 -14.04 -7.90
C LEU A 106 13.96 -14.26 -6.84
N THR A 107 14.12 -15.49 -6.34
CA THR A 107 15.16 -15.85 -5.36
C THR A 107 16.57 -15.72 -5.95
N ASP A 108 16.79 -16.19 -7.17
CA ASP A 108 18.09 -16.09 -7.85
C ASP A 108 18.46 -14.63 -8.15
N TYR A 109 17.45 -13.78 -8.45
CA TYR A 109 17.65 -12.35 -8.65
C TYR A 109 17.95 -11.60 -7.33
N GLN A 110 17.15 -11.81 -6.28
CA GLN A 110 17.37 -11.18 -4.96
C GLN A 110 18.72 -11.54 -4.35
N ASN A 111 19.20 -12.78 -4.57
CA ASN A 111 20.52 -13.23 -4.10
C ASN A 111 21.69 -12.74 -4.97
N GLY A 112 21.43 -12.08 -6.11
CA GLY A 112 22.45 -11.63 -7.05
C GLY A 112 23.08 -12.76 -7.90
N THR A 113 22.51 -13.97 -7.87
CA THR A 113 22.91 -15.10 -8.73
C THR A 113 22.51 -14.86 -10.19
N LEU A 114 21.46 -14.08 -10.42
CA LEU A 114 20.98 -13.66 -11.74
C LEU A 114 21.16 -12.15 -11.89
N GLY A 115 21.84 -11.72 -12.96
CA GLY A 115 22.03 -10.30 -13.25
C GLY A 115 20.74 -9.60 -13.69
N HIS A 116 20.66 -8.28 -13.50
CA HIS A 116 19.50 -7.45 -13.89
C HIS A 116 19.07 -7.67 -15.35
N ASP A 117 20.05 -7.92 -16.21
CA ASP A 117 19.88 -8.07 -17.65
C ASP A 117 19.13 -9.35 -18.03
N THR A 118 19.69 -10.50 -17.65
CA THR A 118 19.09 -11.82 -17.86
C THR A 118 17.78 -11.98 -17.09
N PHE A 119 17.66 -11.36 -15.91
CA PHE A 119 16.39 -11.30 -15.20
C PHE A 119 15.34 -10.48 -15.96
N ALA A 120 15.72 -9.42 -16.66
CA ALA A 120 14.79 -8.63 -17.46
C ALA A 120 14.27 -9.41 -18.68
N GLU A 121 15.15 -10.12 -19.38
CA GLU A 121 14.81 -11.03 -20.49
C GLU A 121 13.86 -12.14 -20.01
N TYR A 122 14.20 -12.86 -18.93
CA TYR A 122 13.35 -13.92 -18.37
C TYR A 122 12.05 -13.41 -17.75
N GLY A 123 12.05 -12.20 -17.19
CA GLY A 123 10.85 -11.55 -16.67
C GLY A 123 9.85 -11.26 -17.78
N TYR A 124 10.31 -10.71 -18.91
CA TYR A 124 9.45 -10.50 -20.08
C TYR A 124 8.93 -11.82 -20.69
N GLU A 125 9.77 -12.86 -20.82
CA GLU A 125 9.29 -14.17 -21.28
C GLU A 125 8.21 -14.77 -20.39
N LYS A 126 8.37 -14.61 -19.08
CA LYS A 126 7.40 -15.09 -18.10
C LYS A 126 6.09 -14.28 -18.09
N LEU A 127 6.09 -13.08 -18.69
CA LEU A 127 4.89 -12.29 -19.01
C LEU A 127 4.30 -12.61 -20.39
N GLY A 128 4.86 -13.56 -21.15
CA GLY A 128 4.38 -13.93 -22.49
C GLY A 128 4.87 -13.03 -23.62
N ALA A 129 6.00 -12.34 -23.44
CA ALA A 129 6.57 -11.45 -24.45
C ALA A 129 7.07 -12.15 -25.72
N GLY A 130 7.52 -13.42 -25.67
CA GLY A 130 7.97 -14.14 -26.86
C GLY A 130 9.17 -13.48 -27.55
N ILE A 131 10.07 -12.89 -26.76
CA ILE A 131 11.31 -12.25 -27.21
C ILE A 131 12.14 -13.27 -27.98
N LYS A 132 12.50 -12.90 -29.21
CA LYS A 132 13.30 -13.73 -30.10
C LYS A 132 14.63 -14.12 -29.43
N ASP A 133 14.99 -15.39 -29.58
CA ASP A 133 16.25 -15.99 -29.13
C ASP A 133 16.45 -16.03 -27.58
N VAL A 134 15.42 -15.72 -26.79
CA VAL A 134 15.40 -15.94 -25.34
C VAL A 134 14.60 -17.21 -25.03
N ASP A 135 15.25 -18.23 -24.45
CA ASP A 135 14.55 -19.38 -23.87
C ASP A 135 14.61 -19.32 -22.34
N LEU A 136 13.45 -19.45 -21.68
CA LEU A 136 13.32 -19.45 -20.23
C LEU A 136 13.78 -20.82 -19.66
N PRO A 137 14.85 -20.89 -18.85
CA PRO A 137 15.33 -22.15 -18.26
C PRO A 137 14.24 -22.92 -17.51
N THR A 138 14.26 -24.25 -17.61
CA THR A 138 13.25 -25.14 -17.00
C THR A 138 12.97 -24.85 -15.52
N LYS A 139 14.01 -24.49 -14.74
CA LYS A 139 13.89 -24.13 -13.31
C LYS A 139 13.08 -22.85 -13.02
N TYR A 140 12.75 -22.05 -14.04
CA TYR A 140 11.94 -20.83 -13.92
C TYR A 140 10.58 -20.94 -14.62
N ARG A 141 10.30 -22.07 -15.29
CA ARG A 141 8.99 -22.34 -15.92
C ARG A 141 8.00 -22.77 -14.85
N ASP A 142 6.74 -22.40 -15.04
CA ASP A 142 5.61 -22.88 -14.24
C ASP A 142 4.57 -23.52 -15.18
N THR A 143 3.78 -24.46 -14.67
CA THR A 143 2.75 -25.17 -15.44
C THR A 143 1.40 -24.46 -15.44
N ALA A 144 1.15 -23.60 -14.46
CA ALA A 144 -0.03 -22.76 -14.37
C ALA A 144 0.28 -21.33 -14.84
N ALA A 145 -0.73 -20.63 -15.35
CA ALA A 145 -0.67 -19.19 -15.53
C ALA A 145 -0.46 -18.49 -14.18
N LEU A 146 0.28 -17.38 -14.18
CA LEU A 146 0.47 -16.57 -12.99
C LEU A 146 -0.84 -15.85 -12.63
N SER A 147 -1.17 -15.77 -11.33
CA SER A 147 -2.26 -14.93 -10.86
C SER A 147 -1.92 -13.45 -11.00
N GLU A 148 -2.93 -12.56 -10.95
CA GLU A 148 -2.74 -11.09 -10.89
C GLU A 148 -1.67 -10.71 -9.87
N GLN A 149 -1.73 -11.29 -8.66
CA GLN A 149 -0.78 -11.03 -7.58
C GLN A 149 0.67 -11.38 -7.94
N GLN A 150 0.84 -12.48 -8.67
CA GLN A 150 2.14 -13.00 -9.11
C GLN A 150 2.69 -12.21 -10.30
N LEU A 151 1.80 -11.76 -11.21
CA LEU A 151 2.12 -10.85 -12.30
C LEU A 151 2.57 -9.50 -11.76
N SER A 152 1.83 -8.88 -10.84
CA SER A 152 2.17 -7.58 -10.27
C SER A 152 3.50 -7.61 -9.49
N LEU A 153 3.78 -8.68 -8.74
CA LEU A 153 5.10 -8.90 -8.11
C LEU A 153 6.20 -9.02 -9.16
N LEU A 154 5.98 -9.79 -10.24
CA LEU A 154 6.96 -9.98 -11.32
C LEU A 154 7.22 -8.69 -12.09
N THR A 155 6.17 -7.97 -12.54
CA THR A 155 6.29 -6.67 -13.21
C THR A 155 6.96 -5.65 -12.29
N GLY A 156 6.68 -5.71 -10.99
CA GLY A 156 7.32 -4.84 -10.01
C GLY A 156 8.82 -5.08 -9.91
N MET A 157 9.24 -6.34 -9.75
CA MET A 157 10.66 -6.72 -9.70
C MET A 157 11.37 -6.44 -11.03
N LEU A 158 10.70 -6.68 -12.16
CA LEU A 158 11.17 -6.37 -13.51
C LEU A 158 11.41 -4.87 -13.70
N THR A 159 10.50 -4.02 -13.21
CA THR A 159 10.68 -2.56 -13.21
C THR A 159 11.95 -2.15 -12.47
N ALA A 160 12.18 -2.74 -11.28
CA ALA A 160 13.39 -2.47 -10.48
C ALA A 160 14.68 -2.93 -11.18
N ALA A 161 14.65 -4.03 -11.95
CA ALA A 161 15.78 -4.49 -12.75
C ALA A 161 16.05 -3.59 -13.96
N LEU A 162 15.02 -3.23 -14.73
CA LEU A 162 15.12 -2.32 -15.87
C LEU A 162 15.67 -0.95 -15.47
N ALA A 163 15.34 -0.46 -14.26
CA ALA A 163 15.89 0.77 -13.69
C ALA A 163 17.42 0.74 -13.45
N LYS A 164 18.08 -0.42 -13.60
CA LYS A 164 19.54 -0.59 -13.51
C LYS A 164 20.22 -0.77 -14.87
N LEU A 165 19.47 -0.88 -15.96
CA LEU A 165 20.00 -1.12 -17.30
C LEU A 165 20.18 0.19 -18.11
N PRO A 166 21.07 0.22 -19.11
CA PRO A 166 21.15 1.31 -20.08
C PRO A 166 19.81 1.50 -20.83
N LYS A 167 19.47 2.76 -21.13
CA LYS A 167 18.19 3.13 -21.76
C LYS A 167 17.96 2.43 -23.09
N GLU A 168 19.01 2.25 -23.89
CA GLU A 168 18.96 1.58 -25.19
C GLU A 168 18.58 0.10 -25.04
N LYS A 169 19.05 -0.56 -23.96
CA LYS A 169 18.69 -1.97 -23.71
C LYS A 169 17.27 -2.12 -23.17
N VAL A 170 16.84 -1.24 -22.26
CA VAL A 170 15.42 -1.15 -21.86
C VAL A 170 14.52 -0.96 -23.08
N GLN A 171 14.92 -0.08 -24.00
CA GLN A 171 14.20 0.16 -25.24
C GLN A 171 14.10 -1.08 -26.14
N ALA A 172 15.21 -1.79 -26.34
CA ALA A 172 15.21 -3.02 -27.15
C ALA A 172 14.29 -4.10 -26.55
N LEU A 173 14.37 -4.35 -25.24
CA LEU A 173 13.53 -5.34 -24.55
C LEU A 173 12.04 -4.97 -24.62
N HIS A 174 11.68 -3.71 -24.37
CA HIS A 174 10.29 -3.28 -24.42
C HIS A 174 9.72 -3.28 -25.85
N GLN A 175 10.54 -2.95 -26.86
CA GLN A 175 10.16 -3.06 -28.27
C GLN A 175 9.91 -4.51 -28.69
N ALA A 176 10.75 -5.45 -28.25
CA ALA A 176 10.53 -6.88 -28.45
C ALA A 176 9.22 -7.33 -27.79
N ALA A 177 9.02 -7.01 -26.50
CA ALA A 177 7.79 -7.34 -25.75
C ALA A 177 6.50 -6.62 -26.24
N SER A 178 6.63 -5.69 -27.21
CA SER A 178 5.51 -4.97 -27.85
C SER A 178 5.38 -5.27 -29.36
N THR A 179 6.14 -6.23 -29.90
CA THR A 179 6.12 -6.59 -31.32
C THR A 179 5.75 -8.06 -31.49
N PRO A 180 4.74 -8.41 -32.31
CA PRO A 180 4.35 -9.81 -32.49
C PRO A 180 5.49 -10.63 -33.13
N PRO A 181 5.64 -11.92 -32.76
CA PRO A 181 6.59 -12.82 -33.40
C PRO A 181 6.42 -12.89 -34.92
N VAL A 182 7.52 -13.11 -35.64
CA VAL A 182 7.54 -13.21 -37.11
C VAL A 182 6.58 -14.32 -37.57
N GLY A 183 5.55 -13.94 -38.33
CA GLY A 183 4.50 -14.84 -38.80
C GLY A 183 3.14 -14.62 -38.14
N GLN A 184 3.07 -13.97 -36.97
CA GLN A 184 1.80 -13.49 -36.40
C GLN A 184 1.46 -12.11 -36.98
N THR A 185 0.26 -11.95 -37.54
CA THR A 185 -0.16 -10.70 -38.19
C THR A 185 -0.57 -9.64 -37.17
N ARG A 186 -0.30 -8.38 -37.51
CA ARG A 186 -0.57 -7.18 -36.69
C ARG A 186 -2.06 -6.77 -36.72
N ALA A 187 -2.95 -7.77 -36.57
CA ALA A 187 -4.34 -7.87 -37.04
C ALA A 187 -4.51 -8.11 -38.56
N PRO A 188 -5.57 -8.84 -38.99
CA PRO A 188 -5.92 -8.96 -40.40
C PRO A 188 -6.43 -7.62 -40.96
N LYS A 189 -6.31 -7.43 -42.28
CA LYS A 189 -6.98 -6.31 -42.97
C LYS A 189 -8.50 -6.40 -42.75
N ARG A 190 -9.14 -5.26 -42.48
CA ARG A 190 -10.61 -5.11 -42.42
C ARG A 190 -11.27 -5.87 -43.58
N THR A 191 -12.07 -6.89 -43.27
CA THR A 191 -12.89 -7.57 -44.28
C THR A 191 -14.13 -6.72 -44.56
N ALA A 192 -14.78 -6.94 -45.70
CA ALA A 192 -16.02 -6.23 -46.05
C ALA A 192 -17.22 -6.62 -45.15
N GLN A 193 -17.03 -7.53 -44.19
CA GLN A 193 -18.04 -8.01 -43.26
C GLN A 193 -17.87 -7.50 -41.82
N ASP A 194 -16.82 -6.74 -41.49
CA ASP A 194 -16.64 -6.17 -40.15
C ASP A 194 -17.41 -4.84 -40.03
N PRO A 195 -18.53 -4.79 -39.27
CA PRO A 195 -19.39 -3.61 -39.19
C PRO A 195 -18.80 -2.52 -38.30
N TRP A 196 -17.84 -2.82 -37.43
CA TRP A 196 -17.37 -1.91 -36.38
C TRP A 196 -16.31 -0.93 -36.92
N ALA A 197 -16.48 0.37 -36.66
CA ALA A 197 -15.60 1.42 -37.17
C ALA A 197 -14.17 1.35 -36.62
N GLY A 198 -14.01 0.92 -35.37
CA GLY A 198 -12.72 0.74 -34.72
C GLY A 198 -11.94 -0.50 -35.15
N CYS A 199 -12.54 -1.44 -35.88
CA CYS A 199 -11.94 -2.75 -36.16
C CYS A 199 -11.21 -2.80 -37.51
N GLY A 200 -9.99 -3.37 -37.50
CA GLY A 200 -9.12 -3.46 -38.68
C GLY A 200 -8.52 -2.13 -39.15
N THR A 201 -8.77 -1.03 -38.43
CA THR A 201 -8.24 0.33 -38.69
C THR A 201 -7.10 0.68 -37.73
N LEU A 202 -7.30 0.44 -36.44
CA LEU A 202 -6.31 0.55 -35.38
C LEU A 202 -6.23 -0.79 -34.63
N ALA A 203 -5.03 -1.34 -34.53
CA ALA A 203 -4.78 -2.63 -33.91
C ALA A 203 -3.51 -2.59 -33.06
N ALA A 204 -3.46 -3.46 -32.05
CA ALA A 204 -2.28 -3.63 -31.21
C ALA A 204 -1.97 -5.10 -31.01
N TRP A 205 -0.71 -5.37 -30.67
CA TRP A 205 -0.30 -6.61 -30.05
C TRP A 205 0.45 -6.24 -28.78
N TYR A 206 0.20 -6.97 -27.69
CA TYR A 206 0.93 -6.80 -26.45
C TYR A 206 0.99 -8.13 -25.69
N MET A 207 2.18 -8.51 -25.23
CA MET A 207 2.43 -9.65 -24.33
C MET A 207 1.58 -10.90 -24.67
N GLY A 208 1.69 -11.34 -25.92
CA GLY A 208 1.03 -12.55 -26.42
C GLY A 208 -0.41 -12.35 -26.93
N LYS A 209 -1.07 -11.20 -26.69
CA LYS A 209 -2.45 -10.95 -27.13
C LYS A 209 -2.54 -9.95 -28.28
N THR A 210 -3.31 -10.31 -29.31
CA THR A 210 -3.70 -9.43 -30.42
C THR A 210 -5.03 -8.75 -30.14
N TYR A 211 -5.08 -7.45 -30.41
CA TYR A 211 -6.26 -6.59 -30.36
C TYR A 211 -6.60 -6.11 -31.76
N ARG A 212 -7.80 -6.45 -32.23
CA ARG A 212 -8.25 -6.21 -33.62
C ARG A 212 -8.94 -4.86 -33.80
N CYS A 213 -9.41 -4.29 -32.70
CA CYS A 213 -10.15 -3.05 -32.68
C CYS A 213 -9.45 -2.03 -31.78
N GLY A 214 -9.52 -0.77 -32.18
CA GLY A 214 -8.91 0.33 -31.44
C GLY A 214 -9.56 1.68 -31.73
N PHE A 215 -9.45 2.57 -30.76
CA PHE A 215 -9.92 3.94 -30.82
C PHE A 215 -8.89 4.86 -30.15
N SER A 216 -8.60 6.02 -30.75
CA SER A 216 -7.63 6.99 -30.20
C SER A 216 -8.29 8.34 -29.98
N SER A 217 -8.17 8.86 -28.75
CA SER A 217 -8.38 10.27 -28.42
C SER A 217 -7.03 11.01 -28.41
N GLN A 218 -7.03 12.26 -27.93
CA GLN A 218 -5.81 13.04 -27.67
C GLN A 218 -4.91 12.38 -26.62
N HIS A 219 -5.51 11.83 -25.55
CA HIS A 219 -4.80 11.33 -24.37
C HIS A 219 -4.84 9.82 -24.21
N PHE A 220 -5.68 9.11 -24.98
CA PHE A 220 -5.86 7.69 -24.80
C PHE A 220 -5.88 6.92 -26.13
N GLU A 221 -5.48 5.65 -26.07
CA GLU A 221 -5.69 4.65 -27.12
C GLU A 221 -6.32 3.41 -26.48
N VAL A 222 -7.61 3.18 -26.70
CA VAL A 222 -8.32 2.01 -26.18
C VAL A 222 -8.31 0.90 -27.23
N PHE A 223 -7.96 -0.32 -26.83
CA PHE A 223 -7.87 -1.51 -27.66
C PHE A 223 -8.74 -2.63 -27.09
N TRP A 224 -9.51 -3.31 -27.95
CA TRP A 224 -10.40 -4.41 -27.55
C TRP A 224 -10.55 -5.46 -28.66
N ASN A 225 -11.29 -6.53 -28.35
CA ASN A 225 -11.79 -7.51 -29.31
C ASN A 225 -13.32 -7.66 -29.13
N ILE A 226 -14.02 -7.90 -30.23
CA ILE A 226 -15.48 -8.12 -30.29
C ILE A 226 -15.86 -9.62 -30.34
N GLU A 227 -14.88 -10.50 -30.54
CA GLU A 227 -15.05 -11.94 -30.67
C GLU A 227 -13.86 -12.70 -30.05
N GLY A 228 -14.09 -13.97 -29.69
CA GLY A 228 -13.07 -14.85 -29.13
C GLY A 228 -12.82 -14.65 -27.63
N ASP A 229 -11.69 -15.17 -27.15
CA ASP A 229 -11.37 -15.19 -25.72
C ASP A 229 -11.19 -13.78 -25.14
N ARG A 230 -11.96 -13.50 -24.09
CA ARG A 230 -12.02 -12.21 -23.39
C ARG A 230 -12.35 -11.04 -24.33
N ALA A 231 -13.24 -11.28 -25.29
CA ALA A 231 -13.94 -10.20 -25.99
C ALA A 231 -14.82 -9.41 -25.03
N ILE A 232 -15.09 -8.14 -25.32
CA ILE A 232 -15.97 -7.30 -24.50
C ILE A 232 -17.38 -7.90 -24.42
N ASP A 233 -17.99 -7.78 -23.23
CA ASP A 233 -19.27 -8.41 -22.90
C ASP A 233 -20.50 -7.62 -23.35
N ASP A 234 -20.33 -6.32 -23.63
CA ASP A 234 -21.37 -5.40 -24.11
C ASP A 234 -20.97 -4.83 -25.48
N LEU A 235 -21.74 -5.22 -26.51
CA LEU A 235 -21.65 -4.73 -27.89
C LEU A 235 -22.86 -3.83 -28.25
N THR A 236 -23.50 -3.21 -27.25
CA THR A 236 -24.54 -2.20 -27.50
C THR A 236 -23.92 -0.98 -28.20
N ASP A 237 -24.56 -0.54 -29.28
CA ASP A 237 -24.25 0.67 -30.05
C ASP A 237 -25.58 1.41 -30.25
N ALA A 238 -25.90 2.30 -29.31
CA ALA A 238 -27.21 2.92 -29.20
C ALA A 238 -27.42 4.07 -30.20
N ASP A 239 -26.34 4.82 -30.51
CA ASP A 239 -26.36 5.95 -31.44
C ASP A 239 -26.05 5.53 -32.91
N LYS A 240 -25.57 4.29 -33.11
CA LYS A 240 -25.22 3.66 -34.39
C LYS A 240 -23.97 4.25 -35.02
N ASN A 241 -23.03 4.73 -34.20
CA ASN A 241 -21.75 5.25 -34.66
C ASN A 241 -20.70 4.16 -34.97
N LEU A 242 -21.04 2.89 -34.71
CA LEU A 242 -20.22 1.71 -34.96
C LEU A 242 -19.01 1.59 -34.01
N TYR A 243 -19.11 2.16 -32.81
CA TYR A 243 -18.34 1.82 -31.62
C TYR A 243 -19.29 1.28 -30.54
N PRO A 244 -18.87 0.30 -29.72
CA PRO A 244 -19.67 -0.13 -28.58
C PRO A 244 -19.72 0.97 -27.53
N ASP A 245 -20.91 1.33 -27.04
CA ASP A 245 -21.12 2.39 -26.03
C ASP A 245 -20.20 2.20 -24.80
N LYS A 246 -19.90 0.93 -24.43
CA LYS A 246 -19.00 0.61 -23.31
C LYS A 246 -17.59 1.17 -23.51
N ILE A 247 -17.06 1.11 -24.72
CA ILE A 247 -15.74 1.65 -25.06
C ILE A 247 -15.75 3.19 -25.00
N GLU A 248 -16.83 3.81 -25.46
CA GLU A 248 -17.01 5.26 -25.39
C GLU A 248 -17.15 5.76 -23.96
N ARG A 249 -17.95 5.07 -23.13
CA ARG A 249 -18.08 5.36 -21.70
C ARG A 249 -16.75 5.19 -20.96
N ILE A 250 -15.92 4.19 -21.29
CA ILE A 250 -14.56 4.06 -20.77
C ILE A 250 -13.70 5.27 -21.17
N MET A 251 -13.76 5.70 -22.43
CA MET A 251 -13.00 6.86 -22.93
C MET A 251 -13.40 8.16 -22.23
N ASP A 252 -14.70 8.48 -22.21
CA ASP A 252 -15.28 9.63 -21.52
C ASP A 252 -14.87 9.67 -20.03
N SER A 253 -14.90 8.51 -19.39
CA SER A 253 -14.56 8.31 -17.98
C SER A 253 -13.07 8.62 -17.71
N LEU A 254 -12.19 8.17 -18.59
CA LEU A 254 -10.75 8.42 -18.53
C LEU A 254 -10.40 9.88 -18.81
N ASP A 255 -10.98 10.50 -19.86
CA ASP A 255 -10.74 11.91 -20.18
C ASP A 255 -11.30 12.84 -19.09
N HIS A 256 -12.47 12.53 -18.49
CA HIS A 256 -12.99 13.27 -17.32
C HIS A 256 -12.02 13.16 -16.13
N ALA A 257 -11.63 11.95 -15.74
CA ALA A 257 -10.77 11.75 -14.59
C ALA A 257 -9.37 12.33 -14.78
N ARG A 258 -8.77 12.22 -15.99
CA ARG A 258 -7.51 12.88 -16.34
C ARG A 258 -7.58 14.39 -16.11
N ASN A 259 -8.62 15.03 -16.64
CA ASN A 259 -8.81 16.47 -16.51
C ASN A 259 -9.01 16.88 -15.04
N TYR A 260 -9.74 16.10 -14.25
CA TYR A 260 -9.92 16.36 -12.83
C TYR A 260 -8.61 16.19 -12.03
N TYR A 261 -7.90 15.08 -12.23
CA TYR A 261 -6.62 14.78 -11.56
C TYR A 261 -5.57 15.86 -11.83
N ILE A 262 -5.48 16.37 -13.06
CA ILE A 262 -4.55 17.45 -13.41
C ILE A 262 -5.04 18.82 -12.89
N THR A 263 -6.29 19.21 -13.17
CA THR A 263 -6.73 20.61 -12.93
C THR A 263 -7.20 20.88 -11.51
N GLN A 264 -7.84 19.91 -10.84
CA GLN A 264 -8.41 20.09 -9.50
C GLN A 264 -7.49 19.53 -8.41
N MET A 265 -6.82 18.41 -8.69
CA MET A 265 -5.95 17.73 -7.72
C MET A 265 -4.45 17.98 -7.97
N GLY A 266 -4.10 18.53 -9.14
CA GLY A 266 -2.73 18.97 -9.46
C GLY A 266 -1.72 17.84 -9.68
N TYR A 267 -2.16 16.63 -10.02
CA TYR A 267 -1.28 15.49 -10.30
C TYR A 267 -0.68 15.57 -11.70
N ALA A 268 0.56 15.08 -11.85
CA ALA A 268 1.14 14.75 -13.15
C ALA A 268 0.57 13.43 -13.66
N LEU A 269 0.28 13.36 -14.96
CA LEU A 269 -0.06 12.12 -15.67
C LEU A 269 0.69 12.07 -17.00
N PRO A 270 0.89 10.87 -17.58
CA PRO A 270 1.38 10.72 -18.95
C PRO A 270 0.58 11.53 -19.98
N ASP A 271 1.26 11.98 -21.04
CA ASP A 271 0.62 12.69 -22.16
C ASP A 271 -0.37 11.79 -22.91
N LYS A 272 0.00 10.51 -23.07
CA LYS A 272 -0.82 9.47 -23.70
C LYS A 272 -0.74 8.14 -22.95
N THR A 273 -1.87 7.46 -22.83
CA THR A 273 -2.04 6.16 -22.16
C THR A 273 -2.78 5.18 -23.05
N LYS A 274 -2.26 3.95 -23.20
CA LYS A 274 -2.93 2.84 -23.89
C LYS A 274 -3.78 2.05 -22.90
N VAL A 275 -4.94 1.59 -23.32
CA VAL A 275 -5.90 0.86 -22.49
C VAL A 275 -6.27 -0.43 -23.21
N TYR A 276 -6.14 -1.56 -22.54
CA TYR A 276 -6.34 -2.89 -23.14
C TYR A 276 -7.47 -3.61 -22.42
N VAL A 277 -8.61 -3.75 -23.08
CA VAL A 277 -9.82 -4.36 -22.49
C VAL A 277 -9.86 -5.86 -22.81
N GLY A 278 -9.97 -6.71 -21.79
CA GLY A 278 -9.94 -8.18 -21.90
C GLY A 278 -8.54 -8.79 -21.94
N HIS A 279 -7.52 -8.16 -21.33
CA HIS A 279 -6.19 -8.80 -21.22
C HIS A 279 -6.23 -9.95 -20.18
N PRO A 280 -5.54 -11.08 -20.40
CA PRO A 280 -5.42 -12.17 -19.40
C PRO A 280 -4.53 -11.84 -18.19
N PHE A 281 -4.08 -10.59 -18.03
CA PHE A 281 -3.31 -10.16 -16.84
C PHE A 281 -4.20 -9.79 -15.65
N VAL A 282 -5.47 -9.54 -15.94
CA VAL A 282 -6.51 -9.18 -14.98
C VAL A 282 -7.62 -10.21 -15.10
N SER A 283 -8.48 -10.28 -14.09
CA SER A 283 -9.72 -11.04 -14.04
C SER A 283 -10.78 -10.42 -14.95
N ALA A 284 -12.00 -10.98 -14.97
CA ALA A 284 -13.08 -10.46 -15.83
C ALA A 284 -13.52 -9.04 -15.46
N GLU A 285 -13.42 -8.68 -14.18
CA GLU A 285 -13.89 -7.40 -13.63
C GLU A 285 -12.74 -6.57 -13.03
N GLY A 286 -11.53 -7.14 -12.91
CA GLY A 286 -10.34 -6.49 -12.36
C GLY A 286 -9.62 -5.56 -13.34
N GLY A 287 -8.68 -4.78 -12.79
CA GLY A 287 -7.85 -3.82 -13.51
C GLY A 287 -6.38 -3.92 -13.11
N PHE A 288 -5.51 -3.33 -13.91
CA PHE A 288 -4.09 -3.19 -13.58
C PHE A 288 -3.42 -2.05 -14.36
N ALA A 289 -2.71 -1.16 -13.66
CA ALA A 289 -1.87 -0.13 -14.25
C ALA A 289 -0.40 -0.57 -14.29
N GLU A 290 0.22 -0.50 -15.48
CA GLU A 290 1.57 -1.00 -15.67
C GLU A 290 2.65 -0.10 -15.04
N PRO A 291 3.49 -0.58 -14.10
CA PRO A 291 4.47 0.26 -13.41
C PRO A 291 5.63 0.73 -14.31
N PHE A 292 5.97 -0.03 -15.37
CA PHE A 292 7.19 0.19 -16.15
C PHE A 292 7.33 1.65 -16.61
N THR A 293 6.34 2.15 -17.36
CA THR A 293 6.63 3.32 -18.20
C THR A 293 6.81 4.62 -17.43
N SER A 294 6.20 4.71 -16.26
CA SER A 294 6.25 5.89 -15.41
C SER A 294 7.47 5.85 -14.47
N ILE A 295 7.76 4.70 -13.84
CA ILE A 295 8.87 4.56 -12.88
C ILE A 295 10.26 4.66 -13.56
N ILE A 296 10.42 4.11 -14.76
CA ILE A 296 11.68 4.22 -15.55
C ILE A 296 11.60 5.25 -16.70
N ARG A 297 10.50 6.03 -16.79
CA ARG A 297 10.25 7.07 -17.80
C ARG A 297 10.49 6.59 -19.23
N PHE A 298 9.93 5.43 -19.58
CA PHE A 298 10.16 4.76 -20.86
C PHE A 298 8.89 4.13 -21.46
N GLY A 299 8.55 4.51 -22.70
CA GLY A 299 7.38 3.97 -23.41
C GLY A 299 6.07 4.68 -23.08
N THR A 300 4.95 4.13 -23.56
CA THR A 300 3.59 4.65 -23.31
C THR A 300 2.95 3.88 -22.16
N GLN A 301 2.35 4.61 -21.20
CA GLN A 301 1.62 4.03 -20.08
C GLN A 301 0.53 3.09 -20.56
N LYS A 302 0.33 1.99 -19.82
CA LYS A 302 -0.68 0.98 -20.13
C LYS A 302 -1.57 0.76 -18.92
N LEU A 303 -2.86 0.67 -19.20
CA LEU A 303 -3.89 0.20 -18.27
C LEU A 303 -4.51 -1.05 -18.88
N PHE A 304 -4.78 -2.04 -18.05
CA PHE A 304 -5.49 -3.26 -18.41
C PHE A 304 -6.82 -3.26 -17.66
N LEU A 305 -7.89 -3.60 -18.37
CA LEU A 305 -9.24 -3.73 -17.81
C LEU A 305 -9.77 -5.10 -18.20
N GLY A 306 -10.49 -5.77 -17.31
CA GLY A 306 -11.24 -6.98 -17.65
C GLY A 306 -12.34 -6.71 -18.67
N GLU A 307 -12.73 -7.72 -19.44
CA GLU A 307 -13.79 -7.60 -20.45
C GLU A 307 -15.14 -7.19 -19.87
N LYS A 308 -15.40 -7.51 -18.59
CA LYS A 308 -16.60 -7.15 -17.82
C LYS A 308 -16.42 -5.94 -16.91
N ALA A 309 -15.26 -5.28 -16.94
CA ALA A 309 -15.02 -4.08 -16.14
C ALA A 309 -16.12 -3.01 -16.34
N GLY A 310 -16.58 -2.42 -15.24
CA GLY A 310 -17.49 -1.28 -15.26
C GLY A 310 -16.82 -0.06 -15.89
N PRO A 311 -17.51 0.74 -16.73
CA PRO A 311 -16.88 1.81 -17.49
C PRO A 311 -16.59 3.08 -16.66
N PHE A 312 -17.15 3.21 -15.45
CA PHE A 312 -16.98 4.41 -14.63
C PHE A 312 -15.93 4.24 -13.55
N TYR A 313 -16.13 3.30 -12.63
CA TYR A 313 -15.28 3.19 -11.44
C TYR A 313 -13.83 2.78 -11.80
N LEU A 314 -13.67 1.61 -12.43
CA LEU A 314 -12.37 0.96 -12.55
C LEU A 314 -11.39 1.74 -13.45
N PRO A 315 -11.76 2.28 -14.62
CA PRO A 315 -10.83 3.06 -15.43
C PRO A 315 -10.22 4.25 -14.70
N ARG A 316 -10.95 4.85 -13.74
CA ARG A 316 -10.50 6.01 -12.95
C ARG A 316 -9.57 5.61 -11.82
N HIS A 317 -9.81 4.46 -11.19
CA HIS A 317 -8.92 3.84 -10.22
C HIS A 317 -7.56 3.54 -10.88
N GLU A 318 -7.57 2.80 -11.99
CA GLU A 318 -6.36 2.44 -12.75
C GLU A 318 -5.60 3.66 -13.31
N LEU A 319 -6.34 4.68 -13.80
CA LEU A 319 -5.72 5.93 -14.25
C LEU A 319 -5.05 6.69 -13.10
N PHE A 320 -5.50 6.55 -11.85
CA PHE A 320 -4.83 7.19 -10.72
C PHE A 320 -3.51 6.51 -10.37
N HIS A 321 -3.38 5.19 -10.52
CA HIS A 321 -2.06 4.53 -10.42
C HIS A 321 -1.05 5.08 -11.44
N ALA A 322 -1.49 5.35 -12.68
CA ALA A 322 -0.65 6.02 -13.68
C ALA A 322 -0.18 7.43 -13.25
N ALA A 323 -0.95 8.12 -12.41
CA ALA A 323 -0.52 9.35 -11.76
C ALA A 323 0.49 9.06 -10.62
N GLN A 324 0.17 8.13 -9.71
CA GLN A 324 1.03 7.74 -8.59
C GLN A 324 2.43 7.32 -9.02
N PHE A 325 2.56 6.53 -10.11
CA PHE A 325 3.86 6.09 -10.62
C PHE A 325 4.76 7.24 -11.12
N GLN A 326 4.25 8.46 -11.34
CA GLN A 326 5.09 9.64 -11.63
C GLN A 326 5.91 10.10 -10.42
N TYR A 327 5.52 9.68 -9.20
CA TYR A 327 6.09 10.10 -7.91
C TYR A 327 6.86 8.97 -7.20
N ILE A 328 6.96 7.79 -7.80
CA ILE A 328 7.63 6.62 -7.21
C ILE A 328 8.92 6.35 -7.98
N SER A 329 10.10 6.55 -7.37
CA SER A 329 11.35 6.08 -7.96
C SER A 329 11.47 4.56 -7.97
N GLY A 330 12.27 4.04 -8.91
CA GLY A 330 12.66 2.63 -8.93
C GLY A 330 13.41 2.18 -7.67
N ARG A 331 13.95 3.09 -6.85
CA ARG A 331 14.51 2.77 -5.53
C ARG A 331 13.40 2.48 -4.53
N SER A 332 12.46 3.40 -4.34
CA SER A 332 11.39 3.24 -3.35
C SER A 332 10.50 2.05 -3.69
N TRP A 333 10.23 1.83 -4.99
CA TRP A 333 9.57 0.63 -5.48
C TRP A 333 10.34 -0.66 -5.18
N MET A 334 11.64 -0.74 -5.50
CA MET A 334 12.45 -1.94 -5.25
C MET A 334 12.54 -2.32 -3.76
N LEU A 335 12.56 -1.33 -2.89
CA LEU A 335 12.78 -1.52 -1.45
C LEU A 335 11.48 -1.72 -0.66
N ASN A 336 10.35 -1.18 -1.15
CA ASN A 336 9.12 -1.06 -0.37
C ASN A 336 7.85 -1.37 -1.18
N ASN A 337 7.90 -2.12 -2.29
CA ASN A 337 6.74 -2.38 -3.15
C ASN A 337 5.47 -2.79 -2.37
N ILE A 338 5.57 -3.78 -1.48
CA ILE A 338 4.48 -4.24 -0.61
C ILE A 338 3.95 -3.10 0.28
N ASN A 339 4.84 -2.39 0.96
CA ASN A 339 4.51 -1.22 1.80
C ASN A 339 4.05 0.02 1.01
N ILE A 340 4.23 0.06 -0.31
CA ILE A 340 3.71 1.09 -1.20
C ILE A 340 2.31 0.73 -1.69
N GLN A 341 2.02 -0.56 -1.95
CA GLN A 341 0.73 -0.99 -2.49
C GLN A 341 -0.46 -0.53 -1.64
N TRP A 342 -0.44 -0.70 -0.31
CA TRP A 342 -1.63 -0.33 0.50
C TRP A 342 -2.01 1.15 0.32
N TRP A 343 -1.02 2.03 0.21
CA TRP A 343 -1.22 3.46 0.01
C TRP A 343 -1.60 3.78 -1.45
N MET A 344 -1.12 2.99 -2.42
CA MET A 344 -1.57 3.08 -3.81
C MET A 344 -3.06 2.74 -3.94
N GLU A 345 -3.51 1.58 -3.45
CA GLU A 345 -4.91 1.18 -3.53
C GLU A 345 -5.81 2.18 -2.76
N ALA A 346 -5.46 2.51 -1.51
CA ALA A 346 -6.23 3.44 -0.67
C ALA A 346 -6.34 4.84 -1.30
N ALA A 347 -5.26 5.36 -1.88
CA ALA A 347 -5.28 6.66 -2.55
C ALA A 347 -5.97 6.61 -3.93
N ALA A 348 -6.00 5.46 -4.62
CA ALA A 348 -6.74 5.30 -5.86
C ALA A 348 -8.26 5.25 -5.64
N GLU A 349 -8.72 4.53 -4.61
CA GLU A 349 -10.12 4.59 -4.17
C GLU A 349 -10.50 6.02 -3.75
N TRP A 350 -9.67 6.66 -2.92
CA TRP A 350 -9.86 8.05 -2.50
C TRP A 350 -9.88 9.04 -3.68
N ALA A 351 -9.13 8.82 -4.75
CA ALA A 351 -9.17 9.70 -5.92
C ALA A 351 -10.38 9.44 -6.82
N SER A 352 -10.78 8.17 -6.97
CA SER A 352 -11.91 7.77 -7.80
C SER A 352 -13.22 8.42 -7.32
N GLN A 353 -13.46 8.55 -6.01
CA GLN A 353 -14.67 9.18 -5.48
C GLN A 353 -14.83 10.66 -5.89
N PHE A 354 -13.75 11.44 -5.99
CA PHE A 354 -13.85 12.85 -6.38
C PHE A 354 -14.28 12.97 -7.85
N THR A 355 -13.70 12.14 -8.71
CA THR A 355 -14.02 12.14 -10.15
C THR A 355 -15.41 11.57 -10.42
N LEU A 356 -15.82 10.50 -9.71
CA LEU A 356 -17.19 9.98 -9.75
C LEU A 356 -18.19 11.04 -9.27
N ARG A 357 -17.96 11.67 -8.12
CA ARG A 357 -18.81 12.76 -7.60
C ARG A 357 -18.89 13.98 -8.53
N ALA A 358 -17.81 14.28 -9.26
CA ALA A 358 -17.75 15.40 -10.20
C ALA A 358 -18.36 15.10 -11.59
N ASP A 359 -18.66 13.84 -11.91
CA ASP A 359 -19.22 13.44 -13.20
C ASP A 359 -20.73 13.11 -13.11
N PRO A 360 -21.62 13.96 -13.67
CA PRO A 360 -23.05 13.68 -13.76
C PRO A 360 -23.38 12.37 -14.46
N LYS A 361 -22.59 11.93 -15.45
CA LYS A 361 -22.82 10.67 -16.19
C LYS A 361 -22.70 9.44 -15.27
N SER A 362 -21.91 9.53 -14.20
CA SER A 362 -21.76 8.42 -13.24
C SER A 362 -22.85 8.39 -12.16
N SER A 363 -23.57 9.50 -11.94
CA SER A 363 -24.45 9.72 -10.77
C SER A 363 -25.60 8.71 -10.61
N THR A 364 -26.08 8.13 -11.70
CA THR A 364 -27.17 7.14 -11.74
C THR A 364 -26.69 5.69 -11.86
N THR A 365 -25.38 5.47 -11.88
CA THR A 365 -24.78 4.14 -12.11
C THR A 365 -24.58 3.37 -10.82
N VAL A 366 -24.56 2.03 -10.91
CA VAL A 366 -24.19 1.16 -9.79
C VAL A 366 -22.75 1.41 -9.32
N ASP A 367 -21.88 1.87 -10.22
CA ASP A 367 -20.45 2.17 -9.98
C ASP A 367 -20.22 3.39 -9.06
N ARG A 368 -21.19 4.30 -8.91
CA ARG A 368 -20.99 5.63 -8.26
C ARG A 368 -20.35 5.57 -6.87
N TYR A 369 -20.66 4.52 -6.09
CA TYR A 369 -20.13 4.31 -4.73
C TYR A 369 -19.23 3.08 -4.62
N PHE A 370 -18.90 2.43 -5.75
CA PHE A 370 -18.20 1.14 -5.76
C PHE A 370 -16.78 1.22 -5.19
N TYR A 371 -16.16 2.40 -5.16
CA TYR A 371 -14.90 2.67 -4.45
C TYR A 371 -14.96 2.40 -2.94
N ALA A 372 -16.15 2.47 -2.34
CA ALA A 372 -16.35 2.29 -0.91
C ALA A 372 -16.72 0.85 -0.53
N ARG A 373 -16.83 -0.08 -1.50
CA ARG A 373 -17.35 -1.45 -1.33
C ARG A 373 -16.56 -2.37 -0.37
N HIS A 374 -15.43 -1.89 0.14
CA HIS A 374 -14.52 -2.62 1.04
C HIS A 374 -14.24 -1.84 2.34
N ILE A 375 -15.01 -0.78 2.63
CA ILE A 375 -14.86 0.01 3.86
C ILE A 375 -15.11 -0.83 5.13
N ASP A 376 -15.98 -1.82 5.03
CA ASP A 376 -16.25 -2.88 6.00
C ASP A 376 -15.03 -3.76 6.26
N GLU A 377 -14.24 -4.11 5.24
CA GLU A 377 -13.05 -4.95 5.40
C GLU A 377 -11.92 -4.25 6.16
N PHE A 378 -11.92 -2.91 6.13
CA PHE A 378 -11.06 -2.05 6.94
C PHE A 378 -11.62 -1.81 8.35
N LEU A 379 -12.88 -1.36 8.46
CA LEU A 379 -13.51 -1.05 9.75
C LEU A 379 -13.91 -2.28 10.58
N GLY A 380 -14.07 -3.43 9.93
CA GLY A 380 -14.29 -4.75 10.51
C GLY A 380 -13.02 -5.36 11.12
N ARG A 381 -11.84 -4.84 10.76
CA ARG A 381 -10.52 -5.23 11.28
C ARG A 381 -9.71 -4.00 11.72
N PRO A 382 -10.21 -3.20 12.69
CA PRO A 382 -9.61 -1.91 13.00
C PRO A 382 -8.32 -2.03 13.83
N ASN A 383 -8.09 -3.16 14.50
CA ASN A 383 -6.88 -3.44 15.29
C ASN A 383 -5.74 -4.06 14.47
N ASP A 384 -5.95 -4.30 13.17
CA ASP A 384 -4.88 -4.63 12.21
C ASP A 384 -3.98 -3.40 11.94
N TYR A 385 -2.78 -3.63 11.38
CA TYR A 385 -1.91 -2.54 10.99
C TYR A 385 -2.63 -1.57 10.04
N LEU A 386 -2.41 -0.25 10.20
CA LEU A 386 -3.01 0.73 9.29
C LEU A 386 -2.51 0.49 7.86
N ASP A 387 -1.22 0.25 7.72
CA ASP A 387 -0.48 -0.08 6.49
C ASP A 387 -0.53 -1.58 6.12
N LYS A 388 -1.46 -2.37 6.70
CA LYS A 388 -1.60 -3.80 6.36
C LYS A 388 -2.04 -3.98 4.90
N TRP A 389 -1.12 -4.52 4.11
CA TRP A 389 -1.39 -5.08 2.80
C TRP A 389 -1.64 -6.59 2.91
N ASN A 390 -2.77 -7.08 2.40
CA ASN A 390 -3.12 -8.51 2.47
C ASN A 390 -2.64 -9.32 1.25
N GLY A 391 -2.34 -8.64 0.13
CA GLY A 391 -2.10 -9.23 -1.19
C GLY A 391 -2.73 -8.37 -2.29
N PHE A 392 -2.34 -8.52 -3.56
CA PHE A 392 -2.98 -7.76 -4.65
C PHE A 392 -4.44 -8.20 -4.81
N GLY A 393 -5.36 -7.26 -5.05
CA GLY A 393 -6.80 -7.54 -5.15
C GLY A 393 -7.51 -7.86 -3.83
N GLU A 394 -6.77 -8.00 -2.71
CA GLU A 394 -7.36 -8.24 -1.40
C GLU A 394 -8.09 -7.00 -0.85
N PRO A 395 -9.31 -7.13 -0.30
CA PRO A 395 -10.24 -6.00 -0.18
C PRO A 395 -9.80 -4.92 0.83
N ARG A 396 -9.10 -5.29 1.92
CA ARG A 396 -8.83 -4.36 3.04
C ARG A 396 -8.11 -3.08 2.64
N GLN A 397 -7.10 -3.14 1.78
CA GLN A 397 -6.32 -1.95 1.45
C GLN A 397 -7.08 -0.96 0.56
N TYR A 398 -8.12 -1.42 -0.16
CA TYR A 398 -9.09 -0.54 -0.83
C TYR A 398 -9.91 0.22 0.22
N GLY A 399 -10.47 -0.49 1.21
CA GLY A 399 -11.19 0.09 2.34
C GLY A 399 -10.41 1.11 3.17
N ALA A 400 -9.07 1.02 3.15
CA ALA A 400 -8.19 1.97 3.83
C ALA A 400 -8.24 3.40 3.24
N PHE A 401 -8.97 3.64 2.13
CA PHE A 401 -9.23 4.98 1.57
C PHE A 401 -9.81 5.98 2.56
N LEU A 402 -10.46 5.50 3.62
CA LEU A 402 -10.97 6.34 4.71
C LEU A 402 -9.85 7.16 5.40
N PHE A 403 -8.59 6.69 5.37
CA PHE A 403 -7.45 7.42 5.93
C PHE A 403 -6.93 8.58 5.04
N PRO A 404 -6.68 8.43 3.72
CA PRO A 404 -6.45 9.58 2.85
C PRO A 404 -7.68 10.51 2.77
N GLU A 405 -8.91 10.02 2.97
CA GLU A 405 -10.08 10.90 3.12
C GLU A 405 -10.01 11.73 4.40
N TYR A 406 -9.75 11.10 5.55
CA TYR A 406 -9.49 11.78 6.82
C TYR A 406 -8.45 12.89 6.67
N LEU A 407 -7.28 12.57 6.11
CA LEU A 407 -6.20 13.53 5.90
C LEU A 407 -6.61 14.67 4.97
N SER A 408 -7.36 14.37 3.91
CA SER A 408 -7.81 15.35 2.92
C SER A 408 -8.85 16.33 3.44
N GLU A 409 -9.82 15.86 4.24
CA GLU A 409 -10.73 16.76 4.94
C GLU A 409 -10.01 17.55 6.04
N ARG A 410 -9.01 16.94 6.70
CA ARG A 410 -8.30 17.57 7.82
C ARG A 410 -7.31 18.66 7.42
N PHE A 411 -6.67 18.52 6.26
CA PHE A 411 -5.55 19.35 5.79
C PHE A 411 -5.68 19.85 4.33
N GLY A 412 -6.78 19.54 3.66
CA GLY A 412 -7.00 19.82 2.23
C GLY A 412 -6.48 18.70 1.32
N THR A 413 -7.20 18.41 0.24
CA THR A 413 -6.92 17.31 -0.72
C THR A 413 -5.50 17.29 -1.28
N VAL A 414 -4.85 18.45 -1.39
CA VAL A 414 -3.46 18.58 -1.85
C VAL A 414 -2.45 17.86 -0.95
N VAL A 415 -2.82 17.56 0.31
CA VAL A 415 -1.94 16.86 1.26
C VAL A 415 -1.51 15.48 0.74
N ILE A 416 -2.41 14.75 0.06
CA ILE A 416 -2.14 13.42 -0.51
C ILE A 416 -1.08 13.50 -1.61
N ARG A 417 -1.17 14.52 -2.49
CA ARG A 417 -0.15 14.75 -3.53
C ARG A 417 1.21 15.09 -2.91
N HIS A 418 1.23 15.94 -1.87
CA HIS A 418 2.47 16.29 -1.17
C HIS A 418 3.10 15.10 -0.42
N ILE A 419 2.32 14.10 -0.01
CA ILE A 419 2.83 12.83 0.56
C ILE A 419 3.54 12.03 -0.55
N TRP A 420 2.94 11.92 -1.73
CA TRP A 420 3.59 11.31 -2.90
C TRP A 420 4.88 12.03 -3.31
N GLU A 421 4.87 13.36 -3.40
CA GLU A 421 6.08 14.18 -3.67
C GLU A 421 7.16 14.09 -2.57
N GLY A 422 6.78 13.64 -1.37
CA GLY A 422 7.66 13.43 -0.22
C GLY A 422 8.28 12.03 -0.17
N LEU A 423 7.73 11.04 -0.90
CA LEU A 423 8.08 9.62 -0.77
C LEU A 423 9.59 9.38 -0.87
N ASP A 424 10.21 9.81 -1.98
CA ASP A 424 11.65 9.66 -2.24
C ASP A 424 12.55 10.60 -1.42
N ARG A 425 11.99 11.58 -0.70
CA ARG A 425 12.76 12.45 0.20
C ARG A 425 13.07 11.77 1.52
N THR A 426 12.23 10.80 1.91
CA THR A 426 12.45 10.00 3.11
C THR A 426 13.60 9.00 2.90
N LEU A 427 14.39 8.74 3.94
CA LEU A 427 15.49 7.77 3.86
C LEU A 427 14.99 6.34 3.60
N SER A 428 13.78 6.02 4.08
CA SER A 428 13.10 4.74 3.90
C SER A 428 12.47 4.56 2.52
N GLY A 429 11.93 5.62 1.91
CA GLY A 429 11.12 5.52 0.68
C GLY A 429 9.73 4.92 0.93
N GLN A 430 9.24 4.97 2.17
CA GLN A 430 7.98 4.35 2.61
C GLN A 430 6.86 5.39 2.73
N PRO A 431 5.62 5.11 2.28
CA PRO A 431 4.52 6.08 2.36
C PRO A 431 4.28 6.60 3.77
N ARG A 432 4.40 5.73 4.76
CA ARG A 432 4.27 6.07 6.17
C ARG A 432 5.23 7.19 6.60
N SER A 433 6.52 7.07 6.29
CA SER A 433 7.49 8.11 6.65
C SER A 433 7.20 9.44 5.95
N ALA A 434 6.64 9.40 4.73
CA ALA A 434 6.23 10.60 4.01
C ALA A 434 4.95 11.23 4.61
N ILE A 435 4.02 10.43 5.13
CA ILE A 435 2.87 10.91 5.91
C ILE A 435 3.36 11.57 7.21
N GLU A 436 4.25 10.92 7.96
CA GLU A 436 4.81 11.44 9.22
C GLU A 436 5.56 12.77 9.02
N ASP A 437 6.43 12.85 8.00
CA ASP A 437 7.12 14.09 7.61
C ASP A 437 6.14 15.20 7.19
N ARG A 438 5.13 14.86 6.36
CA ARG A 438 4.11 15.82 5.91
C ARG A 438 3.27 16.36 7.06
N LEU A 439 2.88 15.52 8.02
CA LEU A 439 2.15 15.94 9.22
C LEU A 439 3.03 16.87 10.09
N GLY A 440 4.30 16.54 10.30
CA GLY A 440 5.25 17.40 11.01
C GLY A 440 5.39 18.77 10.35
N GLY A 441 5.52 18.82 9.02
CA GLY A 441 5.56 20.06 8.24
C GLY A 441 4.25 20.87 8.24
N LEU A 442 3.14 20.30 8.73
CA LEU A 442 1.85 20.95 8.95
C LEU A 442 1.61 21.35 10.41
N GLY A 443 2.58 21.12 11.32
CA GLY A 443 2.40 21.32 12.76
C GLY A 443 1.45 20.30 13.43
N ALA A 444 1.13 19.22 12.74
CA ALA A 444 0.42 18.07 13.28
C ALA A 444 1.42 17.00 13.76
N SER A 445 0.91 15.93 14.38
CA SER A 445 1.74 14.78 14.73
C SER A 445 0.98 13.49 14.47
N TRP A 446 1.71 12.46 14.03
CA TRP A 446 1.16 11.13 13.77
C TRP A 446 0.30 10.61 14.93
N GLU A 447 0.80 10.77 16.17
CA GLU A 447 0.05 10.46 17.39
C GLU A 447 -1.30 11.18 17.42
N LYS A 448 -1.34 12.52 17.31
CA LYS A 448 -2.57 13.31 17.41
C LYS A 448 -3.59 12.98 16.31
N GLU A 449 -3.12 12.65 15.11
CA GLU A 449 -3.98 12.42 13.96
C GLU A 449 -4.57 11.00 13.95
N LEU A 450 -3.80 9.94 14.27
CA LEU A 450 -4.37 8.60 14.51
C LEU A 450 -5.42 8.60 15.60
N LYS A 451 -5.14 9.33 16.68
CA LYS A 451 -6.05 9.54 17.82
C LYS A 451 -7.40 10.09 17.34
N THR A 452 -7.36 11.18 16.57
CA THR A 452 -8.55 11.85 16.07
C THR A 452 -9.31 10.98 15.04
N PHE A 453 -8.57 10.29 14.15
CA PHE A 453 -9.11 9.31 13.21
C PHE A 453 -9.89 8.19 13.90
N ALA A 454 -9.34 7.59 14.97
CA ALA A 454 -9.99 6.54 15.74
C ALA A 454 -11.31 7.01 16.39
N THR A 455 -11.33 8.21 17.00
CA THR A 455 -12.56 8.79 17.55
C THR A 455 -13.59 9.17 16.49
N ALA A 456 -13.15 9.62 15.31
CA ALA A 456 -14.06 9.99 14.21
C ALA A 456 -14.73 8.77 13.60
N ASN A 457 -14.01 7.65 13.45
CA ASN A 457 -14.54 6.42 12.89
C ASN A 457 -15.67 5.81 13.76
N GLN A 458 -15.65 6.02 15.09
CA GLN A 458 -16.74 5.62 15.99
C GLN A 458 -18.07 6.38 15.77
N ILE A 459 -18.03 7.53 15.09
CA ILE A 459 -19.22 8.33 14.74
C ILE A 459 -19.37 8.54 13.23
N LEU A 460 -18.69 7.73 12.40
CA LEU A 460 -18.71 7.87 10.93
C LEU A 460 -20.14 7.91 10.39
N CYS A 461 -20.99 6.97 10.81
CA CYS A 461 -22.37 6.86 10.34
C CYS A 461 -23.38 7.72 11.11
N LYS A 462 -22.92 8.61 12.00
CA LYS A 462 -23.81 9.50 12.73
C LYS A 462 -24.40 10.56 11.78
N PRO A 463 -25.73 10.73 11.69
CA PRO A 463 -26.34 11.73 10.82
C PRO A 463 -25.88 13.15 11.15
N SER A 464 -25.62 13.96 10.11
CA SER A 464 -25.20 15.36 10.26
C SER A 464 -26.23 16.27 10.94
N ALA A 465 -27.47 15.80 11.18
CA ALA A 465 -28.48 16.51 11.96
C ALA A 465 -28.32 16.28 13.49
N ASP A 466 -27.71 15.17 13.91
CA ASP A 466 -27.70 14.70 15.31
C ASP A 466 -26.46 15.16 16.10
N GLN A 467 -25.77 16.20 15.61
CA GLN A 467 -24.48 16.66 16.13
C GLN A 467 -24.52 16.93 17.63
N ASP A 468 -23.51 16.40 18.34
CA ASP A 468 -23.28 16.68 19.74
C ASP A 468 -22.19 17.77 19.87
N PRO A 469 -22.34 18.78 20.73
CA PRO A 469 -21.27 19.75 20.99
C PRO A 469 -19.97 19.12 21.51
N ASN A 470 -20.03 17.88 22.00
CA ASN A 470 -18.88 17.09 22.44
C ASN A 470 -18.36 16.11 21.37
N ASP A 471 -18.98 16.04 20.19
CA ASP A 471 -18.35 15.38 19.04
C ASP A 471 -17.04 16.12 18.75
N GLY A 472 -15.94 15.38 18.61
CA GLY A 472 -14.65 15.93 18.21
C GLY A 472 -14.62 16.34 16.74
N TRP A 473 -13.49 16.13 16.09
CA TRP A 473 -13.47 16.19 14.63
C TRP A 473 -14.29 15.04 14.03
N ARG A 474 -14.98 15.31 12.92
CA ARG A 474 -15.82 14.36 12.19
C ARG A 474 -15.71 14.63 10.69
N TYR A 475 -15.98 13.60 9.89
CA TYR A 475 -16.05 13.71 8.44
C TYR A 475 -17.25 14.56 7.98
N GLN A 476 -17.13 15.13 6.79
CA GLN A 476 -18.12 15.99 6.12
C GLN A 476 -18.47 15.49 4.71
N ASN A 477 -17.84 14.40 4.23
CA ASN A 477 -18.11 13.84 2.90
C ASN A 477 -19.60 13.46 2.71
N PRO A 478 -20.28 14.00 1.68
CA PRO A 478 -21.71 13.74 1.44
C PRO A 478 -22.04 12.30 1.02
N ASP A 479 -21.04 11.48 0.65
CA ASP A 479 -21.24 10.09 0.25
C ASP A 479 -21.37 9.14 1.48
N ILE A 480 -21.03 9.60 2.70
CA ILE A 480 -21.03 8.80 3.94
C ILE A 480 -22.32 8.02 4.19
N PRO A 481 -23.53 8.61 4.05
CA PRO A 481 -24.78 7.85 4.22
C PRO A 481 -24.84 6.63 3.29
N GLN A 482 -24.33 6.75 2.06
CA GLN A 482 -24.29 5.62 1.13
C GLN A 482 -23.23 4.57 1.51
N TRP A 483 -22.11 4.95 2.13
CA TRP A 483 -21.15 3.98 2.69
C TRP A 483 -21.79 3.19 3.83
N CYS A 484 -22.49 3.90 4.72
CA CYS A 484 -23.15 3.33 5.89
C CYS A 484 -24.29 2.40 5.50
N ASP A 485 -25.23 2.87 4.67
CA ASP A 485 -26.42 2.12 4.28
C ASP A 485 -26.10 0.91 3.39
N ARG A 486 -25.11 1.02 2.48
CA ARG A 486 -24.82 -0.03 1.47
C ARG A 486 -23.77 -1.04 1.89
N TYR A 487 -22.79 -0.63 2.70
CA TYR A 487 -21.59 -1.44 2.95
C TYR A 487 -21.29 -1.68 4.44
N LEU A 488 -21.81 -0.89 5.38
CA LEU A 488 -21.54 -1.09 6.81
C LEU A 488 -22.72 -1.63 7.61
N ALA A 489 -23.95 -1.30 7.21
CA ALA A 489 -25.18 -1.72 7.91
C ALA A 489 -25.53 -3.20 7.68
N THR A 490 -25.13 -3.77 6.55
CA THR A 490 -25.35 -5.19 6.23
C THR A 490 -24.29 -6.11 6.83
N GLU A 491 -23.11 -5.58 7.16
CA GLU A 491 -21.96 -6.38 7.51
C GLU A 491 -21.89 -6.70 9.00
N PRO A 492 -21.85 -8.00 9.41
CA PRO A 492 -21.88 -8.39 10.82
C PRO A 492 -20.75 -7.77 11.66
N SER A 493 -19.58 -7.55 11.06
CA SER A 493 -18.39 -6.99 11.71
C SER A 493 -18.55 -5.51 12.09
N THR A 494 -19.40 -4.76 11.38
CA THR A 494 -19.62 -3.31 11.59
C THR A 494 -21.04 -2.95 12.02
N SER A 495 -21.99 -3.87 11.90
CA SER A 495 -23.32 -3.79 12.51
C SER A 495 -23.26 -3.48 14.01
N ASP A 496 -24.31 -2.91 14.58
CA ASP A 496 -24.35 -2.57 16.00
C ASP A 496 -25.60 -3.12 16.72
N PRO A 497 -25.47 -4.12 17.62
CA PRO A 497 -26.62 -4.58 18.40
C PRO A 497 -27.05 -3.55 19.47
N LEU A 498 -26.25 -2.51 19.73
CA LEU A 498 -26.55 -1.45 20.70
C LEU A 498 -27.07 -0.14 20.05
N SER A 499 -27.10 -0.06 18.72
CA SER A 499 -27.48 1.15 18.00
C SER A 499 -27.88 0.88 16.55
N ASP A 500 -28.74 1.72 16.00
CA ASP A 500 -29.07 1.72 14.57
C ASP A 500 -27.95 2.33 13.70
N LEU A 501 -26.72 2.43 14.22
CA LEU A 501 -25.57 3.12 13.61
C LEU A 501 -24.41 2.13 13.40
N PRO A 502 -23.98 1.86 12.15
CA PRO A 502 -22.79 1.06 11.91
C PRO A 502 -21.54 1.73 12.48
N ARG A 503 -20.66 0.92 13.08
CA ARG A 503 -19.44 1.37 13.77
C ARG A 503 -18.30 0.35 13.57
N PRO A 504 -17.02 0.73 13.76
CA PRO A 504 -15.90 -0.20 13.67
C PRO A 504 -16.07 -1.42 14.60
N CYS A 505 -15.54 -2.57 14.18
CA CYS A 505 -15.61 -3.82 14.93
C CYS A 505 -15.04 -3.67 16.35
N ARG A 506 -15.74 -4.24 17.32
CA ARG A 506 -15.55 -3.99 18.75
C ARG A 506 -16.04 -5.16 19.60
N SER A 507 -15.49 -5.28 20.80
CA SER A 507 -16.08 -6.12 21.84
C SER A 507 -17.19 -5.35 22.57
N THR A 508 -18.25 -6.04 22.97
CA THR A 508 -19.33 -5.48 23.81
C THR A 508 -19.45 -6.28 25.10
N ILE A 509 -19.38 -5.60 26.24
CA ILE A 509 -19.37 -6.21 27.56
C ILE A 509 -20.34 -5.47 28.47
N THR A 510 -21.36 -6.19 28.96
CA THR A 510 -22.26 -5.70 30.01
C THR A 510 -21.57 -5.83 31.36
N LEU A 511 -21.43 -4.71 32.05
CA LEU A 511 -20.83 -4.64 33.38
C LEU A 511 -21.77 -5.21 34.44
N ASP A 512 -21.21 -5.78 35.50
CA ASP A 512 -21.97 -6.19 36.68
C ASP A 512 -22.20 -5.02 37.66
N ASN A 513 -22.83 -5.29 38.81
CA ASN A 513 -23.07 -4.28 39.86
C ASN A 513 -21.79 -3.77 40.56
N SER A 514 -20.65 -4.44 40.37
CA SER A 514 -19.33 -4.00 40.84
C SER A 514 -18.55 -3.23 39.77
N GLY A 515 -19.05 -3.19 38.53
CA GLY A 515 -18.39 -2.57 37.38
C GLY A 515 -17.22 -3.40 36.86
N TYR A 516 -17.10 -4.65 37.32
CA TYR A 516 -15.97 -5.51 37.03
C TYR A 516 -16.08 -6.07 35.62
N ALA A 517 -15.08 -5.76 34.81
CA ALA A 517 -14.79 -6.45 33.56
C ALA A 517 -13.28 -6.40 33.33
N SER A 518 -12.73 -7.41 32.68
CA SER A 518 -11.30 -7.47 32.38
C SER A 518 -11.03 -8.30 31.14
N GLY A 519 -9.95 -8.01 30.43
CA GLY A 519 -9.50 -8.80 29.30
C GLY A 519 -8.09 -8.45 28.85
N GLN A 520 -7.63 -9.12 27.81
CA GLN A 520 -6.38 -8.82 27.13
C GLN A 520 -6.67 -8.61 25.63
N VAL A 521 -6.08 -7.59 25.03
CA VAL A 521 -6.23 -7.28 23.60
C VAL A 521 -4.88 -7.08 22.91
N GLY A 522 -4.81 -7.46 21.64
CA GLY A 522 -3.69 -7.19 20.74
C GLY A 522 -4.03 -6.08 19.75
N VAL A 523 -3.18 -5.06 19.68
CA VAL A 523 -3.34 -3.89 18.78
C VAL A 523 -2.08 -3.72 17.95
N ASN A 524 -2.21 -3.93 16.64
CA ASN A 524 -1.12 -3.72 15.69
C ASN A 524 -0.95 -2.23 15.37
N GLY A 525 0.24 -1.85 14.90
CA GLY A 525 0.63 -0.46 14.69
C GLY A 525 -0.26 0.35 13.76
N GLY A 526 -0.71 1.51 14.22
CA GLY A 526 -1.72 2.34 13.54
C GLY A 526 -3.17 1.87 13.73
N GLY A 527 -3.38 0.65 14.24
CA GLY A 527 -4.69 0.10 14.54
C GLY A 527 -5.27 0.61 15.86
N THR A 528 -6.58 0.40 16.03
CA THR A 528 -7.33 0.66 17.26
C THR A 528 -8.25 -0.51 17.59
N TYR A 529 -8.23 -0.95 18.84
CA TYR A 529 -9.21 -1.88 19.39
C TYR A 529 -10.29 -1.11 20.16
N TYR A 530 -11.55 -1.52 20.01
CA TYR A 530 -12.72 -0.86 20.59
C TYR A 530 -13.45 -1.80 21.55
N ILE A 531 -13.83 -1.29 22.73
CA ILE A 531 -14.55 -2.05 23.75
C ILE A 531 -15.72 -1.20 24.26
N ASP A 532 -16.96 -1.62 23.99
CA ASP A 532 -18.16 -1.03 24.57
C ASP A 532 -18.43 -1.66 25.95
N LEU A 533 -18.51 -0.82 26.97
CA LEU A 533 -18.71 -1.15 28.37
C LEU A 533 -20.10 -0.62 28.77
N VAL A 534 -21.07 -1.53 28.87
CA VAL A 534 -22.50 -1.21 29.04
C VAL A 534 -22.89 -1.33 30.51
N ALA A 535 -23.42 -0.27 31.11
CA ALA A 535 -23.96 -0.32 32.47
C ALA A 535 -25.35 -1.00 32.49
N LEU A 536 -25.66 -1.70 33.58
CA LEU A 536 -27.00 -2.31 33.75
C LEU A 536 -28.08 -1.23 33.74
N GLN A 537 -29.22 -1.55 33.13
CA GLN A 537 -30.38 -0.66 33.09
C GLN A 537 -30.83 -0.29 34.51
N GLY A 538 -31.01 1.01 34.77
CA GLY A 538 -31.41 1.53 36.08
C GLY A 538 -30.28 1.64 37.12
N MET A 539 -29.03 1.28 36.76
CA MET A 539 -27.88 1.49 37.64
C MET A 539 -27.68 3.00 37.92
N PRO A 540 -27.51 3.43 39.19
CA PRO A 540 -27.23 4.82 39.52
C PRO A 540 -25.85 5.24 39.00
N SER A 541 -25.67 6.55 38.75
CA SER A 541 -24.38 7.09 38.32
C SER A 541 -23.32 6.90 39.41
N ARG A 542 -22.24 6.19 39.09
CA ARG A 542 -21.14 5.82 39.98
C ARG A 542 -19.80 6.22 39.38
N ASP A 543 -18.82 6.45 40.25
CA ASP A 543 -17.44 6.66 39.84
C ASP A 543 -16.89 5.35 39.27
N PHE A 544 -16.45 5.38 38.02
CA PHE A 544 -16.03 4.27 37.20
C PHE A 544 -14.55 4.45 36.85
N GLN A 545 -13.77 3.44 37.17
CA GLN A 545 -12.33 3.41 36.96
C GLN A 545 -12.00 2.40 35.86
N VAL A 546 -11.11 2.78 34.94
CA VAL A 546 -10.53 1.89 33.92
C VAL A 546 -9.01 1.88 34.08
N ASP A 547 -8.45 0.69 34.29
CA ASP A 547 -7.03 0.41 34.50
C ASP A 547 -6.45 -0.29 33.27
N LEU A 548 -5.36 0.24 32.71
CA LEU A 548 -4.68 -0.33 31.53
C LEU A 548 -3.22 -0.69 31.82
N ASN A 549 -2.88 -1.98 31.74
CA ASN A 549 -1.52 -2.50 31.86
C ASN A 549 -0.99 -2.93 30.49
N VAL A 550 0.05 -2.25 29.99
CA VAL A 550 0.63 -2.55 28.67
C VAL A 550 1.86 -3.43 28.85
N GLN A 551 1.77 -4.69 28.40
CA GLN A 551 2.84 -5.69 28.56
C GLN A 551 4.02 -5.47 27.61
N GLN A 552 3.75 -4.96 26.41
CA GLN A 552 4.75 -4.75 25.37
C GLN A 552 4.60 -3.34 24.78
N TRP A 553 5.73 -2.64 24.63
CA TRP A 553 5.79 -1.32 24.01
C TRP A 553 4.90 -0.24 24.66
N PRO A 554 5.00 0.00 26.00
CA PRO A 554 4.09 0.89 26.74
C PRO A 554 4.07 2.36 26.27
N GLY A 555 5.17 2.86 25.70
CA GLY A 555 5.23 4.22 25.14
C GLY A 555 4.46 4.40 23.82
N ASP A 556 4.08 3.29 23.19
CA ASP A 556 3.47 3.21 21.86
C ASP A 556 1.95 2.99 21.91
N ILE A 557 1.38 2.80 23.10
CA ILE A 557 -0.05 2.65 23.30
C ILE A 557 -0.63 3.92 23.90
N VAL A 558 -1.75 4.35 23.35
CA VAL A 558 -2.59 5.42 23.89
C VAL A 558 -4.02 4.92 23.99
N ALA A 559 -4.73 5.36 25.01
CA ALA A 559 -6.15 5.06 25.13
C ALA A 559 -6.98 6.31 25.33
N THR A 560 -8.24 6.24 24.92
CA THR A 560 -9.28 7.23 25.19
C THR A 560 -10.56 6.54 25.59
N LEU A 561 -11.23 7.07 26.61
CA LEU A 561 -12.54 6.62 27.05
C LEU A 561 -13.60 7.64 26.62
N VAL A 562 -14.68 7.17 26.01
CA VAL A 562 -15.78 8.00 25.53
C VAL A 562 -17.07 7.56 26.19
N THR A 563 -17.78 8.46 26.86
CA THR A 563 -19.05 8.15 27.56
C THR A 563 -20.27 8.60 26.75
N TRP A 564 -21.32 7.77 26.77
CA TRP A 564 -22.51 7.92 25.94
C TRP A 564 -23.80 7.90 26.76
N LYS A 565 -24.80 8.68 26.32
CA LYS A 565 -26.20 8.56 26.79
C LYS A 565 -26.96 7.49 26.01
N LYS A 566 -26.77 7.52 24.69
CA LYS A 566 -27.02 6.46 23.67
C LYS A 566 -25.82 6.54 22.72
N ILE A 567 -25.44 5.47 22.03
CA ILE A 567 -24.50 5.58 20.91
C ILE A 567 -24.93 6.70 19.95
N GLY A 568 -23.95 7.48 19.49
CA GLY A 568 -24.17 8.72 18.74
C GLY A 568 -24.38 9.97 19.61
N LYS A 569 -24.68 9.86 20.91
CA LYS A 569 -24.89 11.02 21.82
C LYS A 569 -24.00 10.95 23.05
N ARG A 570 -23.08 11.90 23.18
CA ARG A 570 -22.07 11.93 24.23
C ARG A 570 -22.69 12.30 25.59
N CYS A 571 -22.02 11.90 26.67
CA CYS A 571 -22.31 12.43 28.01
C CYS A 571 -21.59 13.74 28.32
N GLY A 572 -20.46 13.96 27.67
CA GLY A 572 -19.57 15.11 27.81
C GLY A 572 -18.34 14.91 26.91
N PRO A 573 -17.29 15.72 27.06
CA PRO A 573 -16.09 15.62 26.24
C PRO A 573 -15.39 14.25 26.37
N ASP A 574 -14.83 13.78 25.25
CA ASP A 574 -13.96 12.61 25.20
C ASP A 574 -12.81 12.75 26.21
N GLN A 575 -12.50 11.67 26.94
CA GLN A 575 -11.49 11.76 28.00
C GLN A 575 -10.09 11.96 27.43
N PRO A 576 -9.22 12.70 28.15
CA PRO A 576 -7.85 12.93 27.71
C PRO A 576 -7.09 11.62 27.54
N TRP A 577 -6.23 11.60 26.52
CA TRP A 577 -5.49 10.42 26.12
C TRP A 577 -4.46 10.02 27.17
N VAL A 578 -4.56 8.80 27.70
CA VAL A 578 -3.61 8.30 28.70
C VAL A 578 -2.51 7.48 28.02
N LYS A 579 -1.24 7.81 28.29
CA LYS A 579 -0.06 6.98 27.97
C LYS A 579 0.24 6.05 29.15
N PRO A 580 0.05 4.72 29.04
CA PRO A 580 0.21 3.82 30.18
C PRO A 580 1.69 3.57 30.53
N ASN A 581 2.31 4.47 31.29
CA ASN A 581 3.69 4.27 31.78
C ASN A 581 3.82 3.20 32.89
N ARG A 582 2.70 2.59 33.29
CA ARG A 582 2.57 1.24 33.90
C ARG A 582 1.10 0.87 34.12
N VAL A 583 0.31 1.84 34.56
CA VAL A 583 -1.16 1.76 34.61
C VAL A 583 -1.70 3.06 34.01
N GLY A 584 -2.54 2.96 32.99
CA GLY A 584 -3.36 4.09 32.54
C GLY A 584 -4.68 4.10 33.30
N LEU A 585 -5.03 5.24 33.92
CA LEU A 585 -6.25 5.39 34.73
C LEU A 585 -7.21 6.39 34.10
N PHE A 586 -8.46 5.97 33.90
CA PHE A 586 -9.58 6.89 33.62
C PHE A 586 -10.53 6.92 34.80
N ASP A 587 -10.84 8.12 35.29
CA ASP A 587 -11.79 8.36 36.37
C ASP A 587 -13.01 9.12 35.80
N VAL A 588 -14.09 8.41 35.50
CA VAL A 588 -15.33 8.98 34.92
C VAL A 588 -16.55 8.60 35.75
N LYS A 589 -17.74 9.07 35.36
CA LYS A 589 -19.01 8.55 35.87
C LYS A 589 -19.73 7.72 34.82
N LEU A 590 -20.28 6.59 35.24
CA LEU A 590 -21.06 5.67 34.42
C LEU A 590 -22.28 5.17 35.23
N GLY A 591 -23.39 4.90 34.55
CA GLY A 591 -24.73 4.78 35.15
C GLY A 591 -25.49 6.11 35.17
N GLY A 592 -26.79 6.05 35.49
CA GLY A 592 -27.71 7.18 35.37
C GLY A 592 -27.99 7.52 33.90
N GLU A 593 -27.75 8.77 33.50
CA GLU A 593 -27.87 9.17 32.09
C GLU A 593 -26.75 8.61 31.19
N CYS A 594 -25.60 8.22 31.76
CA CYS A 594 -24.48 7.68 31.01
C CYS A 594 -24.54 6.16 31.01
N THR A 595 -25.19 5.58 30.01
CA THR A 595 -25.50 4.15 29.96
C THR A 595 -24.33 3.29 29.46
N MET A 596 -23.34 3.90 28.80
CA MET A 596 -22.24 3.19 28.16
C MET A 596 -20.96 4.01 28.11
N ALA A 597 -19.81 3.34 28.08
CA ALA A 597 -18.54 3.92 27.64
C ALA A 597 -17.87 3.07 26.56
N THR A 598 -17.32 3.67 25.52
CA THR A 598 -16.41 2.98 24.57
C THR A 598 -14.97 3.30 24.95
N LEU A 599 -14.18 2.28 25.24
CA LEU A 599 -12.73 2.36 25.41
C LEU A 599 -12.06 2.11 24.05
N LEU A 600 -11.28 3.09 23.60
CA LEU A 600 -10.43 3.04 22.42
C LEU A 600 -9.00 2.77 22.88
N ILE A 601 -8.37 1.71 22.39
CA ILE A 601 -6.95 1.40 22.63
C ILE A 601 -6.24 1.46 21.27
N THR A 602 -5.49 2.52 21.02
CA THR A 602 -4.80 2.78 19.75
C THR A 602 -3.29 2.55 19.90
N ASN A 603 -2.70 1.84 18.95
CA ASN A 603 -1.25 1.71 18.85
C ASN A 603 -0.71 2.77 17.87
N ILE A 604 0.17 3.65 18.35
CA ILE A 604 0.73 4.75 17.56
C ILE A 604 2.05 4.41 16.84
N ASN A 605 2.69 3.26 17.11
CA ASN A 605 4.03 2.89 16.56
C ASN A 605 3.97 1.85 15.40
N PRO A 606 4.84 1.95 14.36
CA PRO A 606 4.67 1.24 13.09
C PRO A 606 4.46 -0.29 13.01
N ARG A 607 5.39 -1.25 13.10
CA ARG A 607 6.64 -1.46 13.85
C ARG A 607 6.49 -1.70 15.37
N SER A 608 5.25 -1.84 15.90
CA SER A 608 4.99 -2.57 17.16
C SER A 608 3.67 -3.37 17.15
N VAL A 609 3.59 -4.38 18.02
CA VAL A 609 2.34 -5.05 18.43
C VAL A 609 2.17 -4.80 19.93
N GLY A 610 1.15 -4.03 20.30
CA GLY A 610 0.83 -3.78 21.70
C GLY A 610 -0.06 -4.88 22.26
N ILE A 611 0.37 -5.48 23.38
CA ILE A 611 -0.48 -6.35 24.20
C ILE A 611 -0.89 -5.57 25.44
N VAL A 612 -2.20 -5.44 25.64
CA VAL A 612 -2.79 -4.60 26.69
C VAL A 612 -3.76 -5.43 27.51
N ASP A 613 -3.45 -5.61 28.79
CA ASP A 613 -4.45 -6.05 29.76
C ASP A 613 -5.25 -4.81 30.20
N TRP A 614 -6.57 -4.97 30.32
CA TRP A 614 -7.46 -3.93 30.80
C TRP A 614 -8.38 -4.49 31.88
N LEU A 615 -8.74 -3.62 32.82
CA LEU A 615 -9.63 -3.89 33.95
C LEU A 615 -10.54 -2.68 34.16
N THR A 616 -11.78 -2.91 34.56
CA THR A 616 -12.71 -1.86 34.98
C THR A 616 -13.30 -2.19 36.34
N VAL A 617 -13.63 -1.17 37.15
CA VAL A 617 -14.35 -1.30 38.42
C VAL A 617 -15.18 -0.05 38.70
N PHE A 618 -16.30 -0.18 39.42
CA PHE A 618 -16.85 0.97 40.16
C PHE A 618 -16.06 1.18 41.43
N LYS A 619 -15.67 2.43 41.70
CA LYS A 619 -15.08 2.79 43.00
C LYS A 619 -16.12 2.56 44.09
N ALA A 620 -15.69 1.95 45.19
CA ALA A 620 -16.50 1.90 46.39
C ALA A 620 -16.79 3.34 46.85
N ASN A 621 -18.07 3.65 47.07
CA ASN A 621 -18.46 4.92 47.68
C ASN A 621 -17.72 5.06 49.02
N ARG A 622 -16.98 6.16 49.19
CA ARG A 622 -16.38 6.56 50.47
C ARG A 622 -17.42 7.23 51.36
#